data_AF-A0A9D4Y1V6-F1
#
_entry.id   AF-A0A9D4Y1V6-F1
#
_cell.length_a   1.000
_cell.length_b   1.000
_cell.length_c   1.000
_cell.angle_alpha   90.00
_cell.angle_beta   90.00
_cell.angle_gamma   90.00
#
_symmetry.space_group_name_H-M   'P 1'
#
loop_
_entity.id
_entity.type
_entity.pdbx_description
1 polymer ?
#
loop_
_entity_poly.entity_id
_entity_poly.type
_entity_poly.pdbx_seq_one_letter_code
_entity_poly.pdbx_strand_id
1 'polypeptide(L)'
;MSDRLTRIAIVSNDRCKPKKCRQECKKSCPVVRTGRLCIEVTSQSKIAYISEELCIGCGICVKKCPFEVIQIINLPKDLDKDTTHRYGPNTFKLHKLPVPRPGQVLGLVGTNGIGKSTALKVLAGKLKPNLGRFTNPPDWQEILTYFRGSELHNYFTRILEDDLK
;
A
#
# COMPACT_ATOMS: atom_id res chain seq x y z
N MET A 1 -4.43 -13.51 10.12
CA MET A 1 -5.48 -12.46 10.16
C MET A 1 -5.49 -11.80 8.79
N SER A 2 -6.64 -11.72 8.12
CA SER A 2 -6.73 -11.28 6.71
C SER A 2 -6.11 -9.90 6.53
N ASP A 3 -5.15 -9.81 5.61
CA ASP A 3 -4.43 -8.62 5.13
C ASP A 3 -5.39 -7.70 4.37
N ARG A 4 -6.41 -7.19 5.09
CA ARG A 4 -7.45 -6.34 4.53
C ARG A 4 -6.89 -4.92 4.46
N LEU A 5 -6.42 -4.55 3.28
CA LEU A 5 -6.05 -3.17 2.92
C LEU A 5 -7.13 -2.21 3.46
N THR A 6 -6.71 -1.19 4.21
CA THR A 6 -7.64 -0.15 4.65
C THR A 6 -8.08 0.59 3.41
N ARG A 7 -9.40 0.72 3.23
CA ARG A 7 -9.98 1.38 2.07
C ARG A 7 -10.76 2.59 2.56
N ILE A 8 -10.38 3.77 2.09
CA ILE A 8 -11.04 5.04 2.42
C ILE A 8 -11.80 5.55 1.21
N ALA A 9 -12.95 6.17 1.46
CA ALA A 9 -13.71 6.87 0.44
C ALA A 9 -13.37 8.37 0.45
N ILE A 10 -12.95 8.91 -0.70
CA ILE A 10 -12.70 10.33 -0.91
C ILE A 10 -13.83 10.91 -1.76
N VAL A 11 -14.26 12.13 -1.44
CA VAL A 11 -15.30 12.87 -2.17
C VAL A 11 -14.70 14.10 -2.84
N SER A 12 -14.95 14.26 -4.15
CA SER A 12 -14.54 15.43 -4.94
C SER A 12 -15.43 16.65 -4.61
N ASN A 13 -14.87 17.68 -3.98
CA ASN A 13 -15.63 18.87 -3.52
C ASN A 13 -16.28 19.66 -4.67
N ASP A 14 -15.60 19.74 -5.80
CA ASP A 14 -15.96 20.48 -7.02
C ASP A 14 -17.14 19.86 -7.78
N ARG A 15 -17.24 18.53 -7.78
CA ARG A 15 -18.26 17.80 -8.56
C ARG A 15 -19.45 17.36 -7.72
N CYS A 16 -19.31 17.28 -6.39
CA CYS A 16 -20.39 16.83 -5.52
C CYS A 16 -21.57 17.81 -5.57
N LYS A 17 -22.74 17.33 -6.00
CA LYS A 17 -23.97 18.14 -6.09
C LYS A 17 -25.11 17.47 -5.31
N PRO A 18 -25.12 17.55 -3.95
CA PRO A 18 -26.14 16.91 -3.12
C PRO A 18 -27.57 17.28 -3.50
N LYS A 19 -27.82 18.54 -3.89
CA LYS A 19 -29.12 19.02 -4.39
C LYS A 19 -29.66 18.24 -5.59
N LYS A 20 -28.78 17.71 -6.46
CA LYS A 20 -29.15 17.11 -7.75
C LYS A 20 -29.00 15.58 -7.79
N CYS A 21 -28.37 14.96 -6.78
CA CYS A 21 -28.08 13.52 -6.78
C CYS A 21 -29.02 12.66 -5.94
N ARG A 22 -30.06 13.25 -5.30
CA ARG A 22 -30.98 12.56 -4.37
C ARG A 22 -30.29 11.82 -3.21
N GLN A 23 -29.03 12.16 -2.91
CA GLN A 23 -28.22 11.56 -1.86
C GLN A 23 -28.09 10.02 -1.95
N GLU A 24 -27.98 9.48 -3.17
CA GLU A 24 -27.89 8.03 -3.41
C GLU A 24 -26.72 7.35 -2.69
N CYS A 25 -25.62 8.08 -2.45
CA CYS A 25 -24.49 7.57 -1.67
C CYS A 25 -24.90 7.18 -0.25
N LYS A 26 -25.70 8.00 0.44
CA LYS A 26 -26.22 7.74 1.79
C LYS A 26 -27.23 6.60 1.78
N LYS A 27 -28.18 6.61 0.84
CA LYS A 27 -29.24 5.57 0.74
C LYS A 27 -28.67 4.19 0.43
N SER A 28 -27.67 4.12 -0.43
CA SER A 28 -27.08 2.86 -0.89
C SER A 28 -25.99 2.32 0.04
N CYS A 29 -25.55 3.09 1.04
CA CYS A 29 -24.47 2.68 1.93
C CYS A 29 -24.93 1.59 2.92
N PRO A 30 -24.29 0.41 2.94
CA PRO A 30 -24.70 -0.68 3.84
C PRO A 30 -24.55 -0.30 5.31
N VAL A 31 -23.49 0.45 5.65
CA VAL A 31 -23.22 0.88 7.04
C VAL A 31 -24.30 1.87 7.53
N VAL A 32 -24.78 2.75 6.64
CA VAL A 32 -25.91 3.63 6.94
C VAL A 32 -27.21 2.82 7.10
N ARG A 33 -27.44 1.83 6.24
CA ARG A 33 -28.61 0.94 6.34
C ARG A 33 -28.62 0.12 7.63
N THR A 34 -27.46 -0.17 8.21
CA THR A 34 -27.35 -0.79 9.54
C THR A 34 -27.53 0.18 10.72
N GLY A 35 -27.84 1.46 10.46
CA GLY A 35 -28.15 2.46 11.49
C GLY A 35 -26.97 3.30 11.98
N ARG A 36 -25.77 3.17 11.37
CA ARG A 36 -24.60 3.98 11.74
C ARG A 36 -24.42 5.18 10.81
N LEU A 37 -23.94 6.30 11.33
CA LEU A 37 -23.74 7.54 10.56
C LEU A 37 -22.43 7.52 9.73
N CYS A 38 -22.32 6.56 8.79
CA CYS A 38 -21.15 6.48 7.93
C CYS A 38 -21.11 7.55 6.83
N ILE A 39 -22.27 7.95 6.30
CA ILE A 39 -22.37 9.02 5.30
C ILE A 39 -23.40 10.05 5.75
N GLU A 40 -22.95 11.28 5.86
CA GLU A 40 -23.76 12.43 6.26
C GLU A 40 -23.88 13.40 5.09
N VAL A 41 -25.09 13.55 4.59
CA VAL A 41 -25.41 14.44 3.48
C VAL A 41 -26.89 14.79 3.51
N THR A 42 -27.20 16.04 3.24
CA THR A 42 -28.56 16.55 3.05
C THR A 42 -28.65 17.26 1.70
N SER A 43 -29.86 17.61 1.25
CA SER A 43 -30.05 18.44 0.06
C SER A 43 -29.47 19.85 0.22
N GLN A 44 -29.26 20.35 1.44
CA GLN A 44 -28.68 21.67 1.68
C GLN A 44 -27.15 21.63 1.78
N SER A 45 -26.57 20.45 2.03
CA SER A 45 -25.13 20.26 2.15
C SER A 45 -24.40 20.67 0.86
N LYS A 46 -23.26 21.33 1.01
CA LYS A 46 -22.35 21.61 -0.11
C LYS A 46 -21.68 20.33 -0.61
N ILE A 47 -21.29 19.45 0.32
CA ILE A 47 -20.62 18.18 0.03
C ILE A 47 -21.17 17.06 0.93
N ALA A 48 -21.06 15.81 0.48
CA ALA A 48 -21.27 14.64 1.32
C ALA A 48 -20.04 14.38 2.20
N TYR A 49 -20.26 14.18 3.49
CA TYR A 49 -19.24 13.74 4.43
C TYR A 49 -19.27 12.22 4.57
N ILE A 50 -18.11 11.56 4.55
CA ILE A 50 -17.97 10.11 4.73
C ILE A 50 -16.97 9.87 5.86
N SER A 51 -17.38 9.17 6.91
CA SER A 51 -16.52 8.83 8.05
C SER A 51 -15.46 7.80 7.65
N GLU A 52 -14.18 8.12 7.90
CA GLU A 52 -13.04 7.21 7.64
C GLU A 52 -13.04 6.00 8.57
N GLU A 53 -13.54 6.15 9.79
CA GLU A 53 -13.58 5.09 10.81
C GLU A 53 -14.71 4.08 10.54
N LEU A 54 -15.88 4.56 10.13
CA LEU A 54 -17.05 3.72 9.89
C LEU A 54 -17.10 3.14 8.48
N CYS A 55 -16.38 3.72 7.52
CA CYS A 55 -16.37 3.26 6.14
C CYS A 55 -15.61 1.94 6.00
N ILE A 56 -16.29 0.90 5.52
CA ILE A 56 -15.68 -0.42 5.25
C ILE A 56 -15.08 -0.55 3.84
N GLY A 57 -15.12 0.53 3.07
CA GLY A 57 -14.61 0.59 1.69
C GLY A 57 -15.31 -0.33 0.70
N CYS A 58 -16.62 -0.58 0.85
CA CYS A 58 -17.36 -1.51 -0.03
C CYS A 58 -17.51 -1.03 -1.48
N GLY A 59 -17.36 0.26 -1.76
CA GLY A 59 -17.46 0.85 -3.10
C GLY A 59 -18.87 0.97 -3.69
N ILE A 60 -19.93 0.63 -2.93
CA ILE A 60 -21.31 0.74 -3.43
C ILE A 60 -21.68 2.20 -3.72
N CYS A 61 -21.28 3.12 -2.84
CA CYS A 61 -21.51 4.55 -3.02
C CYS A 61 -20.85 5.12 -4.28
N VAL A 62 -19.71 4.56 -4.71
CA VAL A 62 -19.03 4.92 -5.98
C VAL A 62 -19.93 4.56 -7.16
N LYS A 63 -20.37 3.31 -7.23
CA LYS A 63 -21.21 2.80 -8.33
C LYS A 63 -22.59 3.46 -8.42
N LYS A 64 -23.10 3.96 -7.30
CA LYS A 64 -24.43 4.57 -7.20
C LYS A 64 -24.42 6.09 -7.30
N CYS A 65 -23.25 6.72 -7.29
CA CYS A 65 -23.16 8.17 -7.42
C CYS A 65 -23.40 8.57 -8.89
N PRO A 66 -24.45 9.35 -9.21
CA PRO A 66 -24.73 9.76 -10.59
C PRO A 66 -23.69 10.75 -11.16
N PHE A 67 -22.83 11.30 -10.30
CA PHE A 67 -21.79 12.25 -10.67
C PHE A 67 -20.37 11.66 -10.52
N GLU A 68 -20.25 10.38 -10.14
CA GLU A 68 -18.97 9.67 -10.01
C GLU A 68 -17.90 10.43 -9.18
N VAL A 69 -18.35 11.08 -8.10
CA VAL A 69 -17.50 11.98 -7.29
C VAL A 69 -16.78 11.27 -6.16
N ILE A 70 -17.18 10.04 -5.85
CA ILE A 70 -16.64 9.26 -4.74
C ILE A 70 -15.62 8.28 -5.31
N GLN A 71 -14.45 8.21 -4.71
CA GLN A 71 -13.39 7.27 -5.08
C GLN A 71 -12.99 6.46 -3.86
N ILE A 72 -12.75 5.16 -4.04
CA ILE A 72 -12.15 4.32 -3.00
C ILE A 72 -10.65 4.27 -3.25
N ILE A 73 -9.88 4.73 -2.28
CA ILE A 73 -8.43 4.59 -2.26
C ILE A 73 -8.01 3.51 -1.28
N ASN A 74 -6.92 2.82 -1.59
CA ASN A 74 -6.27 1.90 -0.65
C ASN A 74 -5.23 2.68 0.14
N LEU A 75 -5.36 2.70 1.46
CA LEU A 75 -4.29 3.19 2.32
C LEU A 75 -3.20 2.12 2.46
N PRO A 76 -1.93 2.54 2.54
CA PRO A 76 -0.84 1.63 2.85
C PRO A 76 -1.05 1.04 4.25
N LYS A 77 -0.96 -0.28 4.33
CA LYS A 77 -0.84 -1.05 5.57
C LYS A 77 0.46 -1.83 5.52
N ASP A 78 0.96 -2.24 6.69
CA ASP A 78 2.12 -3.14 6.78
C ASP A 78 1.86 -4.39 5.91
N LEU A 79 2.66 -4.55 4.86
CA LEU A 79 2.55 -5.65 3.90
C LEU A 79 3.41 -6.80 4.41
N ASP A 80 2.88 -7.63 5.29
CA ASP A 80 3.61 -8.79 5.82
C ASP A 80 4.12 -9.69 4.67
N LYS A 81 3.37 -9.75 3.56
CA LYS A 81 3.66 -10.59 2.38
C LYS A 81 4.98 -10.27 1.65
N ASP A 82 5.43 -9.01 1.69
CA ASP A 82 6.55 -8.52 0.88
C ASP A 82 7.78 -8.12 1.72
N THR A 83 7.91 -8.72 2.91
CA THR A 83 9.02 -8.42 3.84
C THR A 83 10.35 -8.91 3.28
N THR A 84 11.25 -7.97 2.98
CA THR A 84 12.61 -8.27 2.48
C THR A 84 13.62 -8.46 3.61
N HIS A 85 13.55 -7.61 4.63
CA HIS A 85 14.45 -7.69 5.78
C HIS A 85 13.76 -7.20 7.06
N ARG A 86 14.09 -7.82 8.19
CA ARG A 86 13.64 -7.41 9.53
C ARG A 86 14.80 -7.52 10.51
N TYR A 87 14.98 -6.52 11.37
CA TYR A 87 16.08 -6.55 12.34
C TYR A 87 15.79 -7.38 13.60
N GLY A 88 14.51 -7.53 13.99
CA GLY A 88 14.12 -8.14 15.26
C GLY A 88 12.61 -8.08 15.55
N PRO A 89 12.17 -8.57 16.71
CA PRO A 89 10.77 -8.47 17.12
C PRO A 89 10.40 -7.00 17.37
N ASN A 90 9.24 -6.56 16.88
CA ASN A 90 8.75 -5.17 16.98
C ASN A 90 9.72 -4.08 16.49
N THR A 91 10.70 -4.44 15.65
CA THR A 91 11.60 -3.48 15.01
C THR A 91 11.22 -3.24 13.55
N PHE A 92 11.96 -2.34 12.92
CA PHE A 92 11.80 -1.99 11.51
C PHE A 92 11.82 -3.22 10.58
N LYS A 93 10.85 -3.25 9.67
CA LYS A 93 10.77 -4.16 8.53
C LYS A 93 10.95 -3.34 7.25
N LEU A 94 11.79 -3.83 6.34
CA LEU A 94 11.90 -3.31 4.99
C LEU A 94 11.02 -4.16 4.07
N HIS A 95 10.14 -3.50 3.30
CA HIS A 95 9.29 -4.13 2.31
C HIS A 95 9.72 -3.73 0.91
N LYS A 96 9.89 -4.73 0.04
CA LYS A 96 10.36 -4.58 -1.34
C LYS A 96 11.74 -3.90 -1.45
N LEU A 97 12.33 -4.01 -2.63
CA LEU A 97 13.53 -3.27 -3.00
C LEU A 97 13.32 -2.65 -4.37
N PRO A 98 13.88 -1.45 -4.61
CA PRO A 98 13.94 -0.91 -5.96
C PRO A 98 14.96 -1.72 -6.77
N VAL A 99 14.72 -1.84 -8.08
CA VAL A 99 15.62 -2.55 -8.97
C VAL A 99 16.52 -1.54 -9.70
N PRO A 100 17.85 -1.61 -9.54
CA PRO A 100 18.75 -0.79 -10.32
C PRO A 100 18.82 -1.30 -11.77
N ARG A 101 18.67 -0.38 -12.74
CA ARG A 101 18.76 -0.69 -14.17
C ARG A 101 20.09 -0.16 -14.73
N PRO A 102 20.87 -0.98 -15.47
CA PRO A 102 22.11 -0.53 -16.08
C PRO A 102 21.90 0.69 -16.99
N GLY A 103 22.86 1.61 -17.01
CA GLY A 103 22.82 2.82 -17.83
C GLY A 103 21.83 3.89 -17.35
N GLN A 104 21.20 3.73 -16.19
CA GLN A 104 20.26 4.69 -15.62
C GLN A 104 20.60 5.04 -14.17
N VAL A 105 20.30 6.28 -13.76
CA VAL A 105 20.43 6.73 -12.38
C VAL A 105 19.11 6.46 -11.64
N LEU A 106 19.16 5.60 -10.62
CA LEU A 106 18.02 5.31 -9.75
C LEU A 106 17.96 6.31 -8.58
N GLY A 107 16.95 7.18 -8.57
CA GLY A 107 16.66 8.05 -7.43
C GLY A 107 15.82 7.36 -6.36
N LEU A 108 16.27 7.36 -5.10
CA LEU A 108 15.51 6.82 -3.97
C LEU A 108 15.11 7.94 -2.99
N VAL A 109 13.84 8.33 -3.02
CA VAL A 109 13.29 9.43 -2.21
C VAL A 109 12.26 8.89 -1.21
N GLY A 110 12.26 9.43 0.00
CA GLY A 110 11.33 9.07 1.07
C GLY A 110 11.70 9.74 2.38
N THR A 111 10.84 9.67 3.39
CA THR A 111 11.08 10.24 4.72
C THR A 111 12.24 9.54 5.45
N ASN A 112 12.78 10.17 6.49
CA ASN A 112 13.79 9.54 7.33
C ASN A 112 13.19 8.35 8.09
N GLY A 113 13.98 7.28 8.26
CA GLY A 113 13.52 6.06 8.93
C GLY A 113 12.70 5.09 8.06
N ILE A 114 12.41 5.40 6.80
CA ILE A 114 11.64 4.51 5.89
C ILE A 114 12.45 3.33 5.33
N GLY A 115 13.74 3.22 5.68
CA GLY A 115 14.61 2.11 5.25
C GLY A 115 15.47 2.35 4.02
N LYS A 116 15.61 3.60 3.53
CA LYS A 116 16.47 3.93 2.37
C LYS A 116 17.90 3.38 2.51
N SER A 117 18.53 3.64 3.65
CA SER A 117 19.89 3.18 3.93
C SER A 117 19.97 1.65 4.04
N THR A 118 18.91 1.00 4.56
CA THR A 118 18.83 -0.46 4.62
C THR A 118 18.69 -1.05 3.20
N ALA A 119 17.86 -0.48 2.34
CA ALA A 119 17.72 -0.91 0.95
C ALA A 119 19.05 -0.81 0.19
N LEU A 120 19.79 0.29 0.34
CA LEU A 120 21.11 0.45 -0.27
C LEU A 120 22.14 -0.56 0.26
N LYS A 121 22.13 -0.87 1.57
CA LYS A 121 23.00 -1.91 2.13
C LYS A 121 22.70 -3.29 1.56
N VAL A 122 21.43 -3.61 1.32
CA VAL A 122 21.03 -4.88 0.69
C VAL A 122 21.46 -4.92 -0.78
N LEU A 123 21.21 -3.85 -1.54
CA LEU A 123 21.60 -3.77 -2.95
C LEU A 123 23.12 -3.73 -3.15
N ALA A 124 23.89 -3.28 -2.17
CA ALA A 124 25.34 -3.29 -2.17
C ALA A 124 25.95 -4.62 -1.69
N GLY A 125 25.14 -5.65 -1.42
CA GLY A 125 25.61 -6.94 -0.88
C GLY A 125 26.11 -6.91 0.56
N LYS A 126 26.20 -5.73 1.21
CA LYS A 126 26.67 -5.54 2.59
C LYS A 126 25.69 -6.06 3.65
N LEU A 127 24.42 -6.25 3.29
CA LEU A 127 23.40 -6.79 4.16
C LEU A 127 22.58 -7.86 3.42
N LYS A 128 22.67 -9.10 3.87
CA LYS A 128 21.86 -10.21 3.33
C LYS A 128 20.39 -10.04 3.75
N PRO A 129 19.43 -10.08 2.82
CA PRO A 129 18.01 -10.04 3.17
C PRO A 129 17.62 -11.32 3.92
N ASN A 130 16.76 -11.22 4.92
CA ASN A 130 16.36 -12.36 5.75
C ASN A 130 14.89 -12.75 5.58
N LEU A 131 14.18 -12.09 4.65
CA LEU A 131 12.76 -12.35 4.35
C LEU A 131 11.86 -12.29 5.59
N GLY A 132 12.22 -11.45 6.57
CA GLY A 132 11.52 -11.32 7.84
C GLY A 132 11.94 -12.34 8.93
N ARG A 133 12.74 -13.35 8.59
CA ARG A 133 13.25 -14.38 9.51
C ARG A 133 14.58 -13.94 10.12
N PHE A 134 14.52 -13.14 11.17
CA PHE A 134 15.71 -12.64 11.86
C PHE A 134 16.34 -13.64 12.84
N THR A 135 15.58 -14.62 13.34
CA THR A 135 16.09 -15.67 14.25
C THR A 135 16.81 -16.79 13.52
N ASN A 136 16.30 -17.20 12.36
CA ASN A 136 16.91 -18.20 11.50
C ASN A 136 16.94 -17.67 10.05
N PRO A 137 17.93 -16.82 9.70
CA PRO A 137 18.01 -16.22 8.38
C PRO A 137 18.22 -17.27 7.28
N PRO A 138 17.48 -17.19 6.16
CA PRO A 138 17.62 -18.13 5.05
C PRO A 138 18.95 -18.01 4.33
N ASP A 139 19.32 -19.04 3.59
CA ASP A 139 20.46 -19.02 2.68
C ASP A 139 20.18 -18.31 1.36
N TRP A 140 21.26 -17.96 0.64
CA TRP A 140 21.15 -17.28 -0.66
C TRP A 140 20.33 -18.07 -1.68
N GLN A 141 20.40 -19.40 -1.66
CA GLN A 141 19.58 -20.26 -2.52
C GLN A 141 18.08 -20.04 -2.29
N GLU A 142 17.66 -19.91 -1.03
CA GLU A 142 16.27 -19.67 -0.68
C GLU A 142 15.85 -18.23 -0.99
N ILE A 143 16.74 -17.26 -0.75
CA ILE A 143 16.51 -15.85 -1.12
C ILE A 143 16.32 -15.71 -2.63
N LEU A 144 17.20 -16.32 -3.43
CA LEU A 144 17.09 -16.32 -4.90
C LEU A 144 15.82 -17.00 -5.36
N THR A 145 15.39 -18.07 -4.68
CA THR A 145 14.12 -18.74 -4.95
C THR A 145 12.93 -17.85 -4.65
N TYR A 146 12.96 -17.09 -3.54
CA TYR A 146 11.91 -16.11 -3.21
C TYR A 146 11.78 -15.02 -4.27
N PHE A 147 12.90 -14.51 -4.80
CA PHE A 147 12.89 -13.49 -5.84
C PHE A 147 12.75 -14.04 -7.26
N ARG A 148 12.63 -15.36 -7.45
CA ARG A 148 12.56 -16.00 -8.77
C ARG A 148 11.45 -15.39 -9.63
N GLY A 149 11.78 -15.07 -10.89
CA GLY A 149 10.85 -14.42 -11.82
C GLY A 149 10.75 -12.90 -11.68
N SER A 150 11.54 -12.28 -10.79
CA SER A 150 11.71 -10.82 -10.70
C SER A 150 13.06 -10.37 -11.24
N GLU A 151 13.19 -9.09 -11.62
CA GLU A 151 14.48 -8.51 -12.01
C GLU A 151 15.54 -8.58 -10.87
N LEU A 152 15.10 -8.61 -9.60
CA LEU A 152 15.99 -8.75 -8.44
C LEU A 152 16.67 -10.11 -8.37
N HIS A 153 16.08 -11.17 -8.94
CA HIS A 153 16.72 -12.48 -9.01
C HIS A 153 18.06 -12.38 -9.76
N ASN A 154 18.01 -11.85 -10.98
CA ASN A 154 19.20 -11.66 -11.82
C ASN A 154 20.22 -10.73 -11.15
N TYR A 155 19.73 -9.66 -10.50
CA TYR A 155 20.59 -8.73 -9.79
C TYR A 155 21.33 -9.38 -8.62
N PHE A 156 20.65 -10.17 -7.78
CA PHE A 156 21.28 -10.88 -6.68
C PHE A 156 22.22 -11.98 -7.14
N THR A 157 21.92 -12.67 -8.25
CA THR A 157 22.85 -13.63 -8.86
C THR A 157 24.14 -12.93 -9.27
N ARG A 158 24.07 -11.78 -9.94
CA ARG A 158 25.25 -10.99 -10.32
C ARG A 158 26.06 -10.49 -9.12
N ILE A 159 25.39 -10.14 -8.02
CA ILE A 159 26.08 -9.80 -6.76
C ILE A 159 26.89 -10.98 -6.22
N LEU A 160 26.33 -12.19 -6.27
CA LEU A 160 27.00 -13.39 -5.75
C LEU A 160 28.17 -13.84 -6.62
N GLU A 161 28.09 -13.55 -7.92
CA GLU A 161 29.14 -13.83 -8.90
C GLU A 161 30.20 -12.71 -8.95
N ASP A 162 30.11 -11.68 -8.10
CA ASP A 162 30.95 -10.46 -8.09
C ASP A 162 30.99 -9.72 -9.46
N ASP A 163 29.97 -9.90 -10.29
CA ASP A 163 29.88 -9.36 -11.66
C ASP A 163 28.99 -8.11 -11.77
N LEU A 164 29.18 -7.18 -10.83
CA LEU A 164 28.59 -5.84 -10.90
C LEU A 164 29.50 -4.89 -11.70
N LYS A 165 29.69 -5.19 -13.00
CA LYS A 165 30.18 -4.23 -13.98
C LYS A 165 29.05 -3.42 -14.62
#